data_AF-A0A1F5UIJ2-F1
#
_entry.id   AF-A0A1F5UIJ2-F1
#
_cell.length_a   1.000
_cell.length_b   1.000
_cell.length_c   1.000
_cell.angle_alpha   90.00
_cell.angle_beta   90.00
_cell.angle_gamma   90.00
#
_symmetry.space_group_name_H-M   'P 1'
#
loop_
_entity.id
_entity.type
_entity.pdbx_description
1 polymer ?
#
loop_
_entity_poly.entity_id
_entity_poly.type
_entity_poly.pdbx_seq_one_letter_code
_entity_poly.pdbx_strand_id
1 'polypeptide(L)'
;MSDNKFDTLTIAKAILDTARKFGIRKYSIRELMPFARCVEITLNNQRDVAETIPAVRFCAELQLPVGFKQLGIPGNEETIAYAAKRCIDRNYNGKEAKFSKKMFFLAFSKINNWGDQYSGNGSTMLLARDLLKMLDEETIRKLKKIRKQKMAFLGDSLMVKMSWAAYGCYPEILSDFFKLINKKVDIINAGIGGQTSWQGLERLKRDVISKKPDICFIGFGGNDLSRTKGGKELKWMSKFRKSMTDIVKGLKQKGVKPVLLNGSRQYWIDDRIYKREVTDAIGEIGRKYNVPIIDTHGICWTGDKRSWLWLDDVHLNNSGHVKFANEVLKFLSRSQIGKRRNKNILTKDRS
;
A
#
# COMPACT_ATOMS: atom_id res chain seq x y z
N MET A 1 17.21 32.77 2.61
CA MET A 1 17.40 31.30 2.66
C MET A 1 17.54 30.94 4.13
N SER A 2 16.62 30.18 4.71
CA SER A 2 16.59 30.04 6.19
C SER A 2 17.47 28.86 6.66
N ASP A 3 18.51 29.18 7.41
CA ASP A 3 19.53 28.31 8.01
C ASP A 3 19.02 27.41 9.15
N ASN A 4 18.12 26.46 8.87
CA ASN A 4 17.85 25.38 9.82
C ASN A 4 17.61 24.06 9.06
N LYS A 5 18.71 23.43 8.63
CA LYS A 5 18.74 22.02 8.21
C LYS A 5 18.98 21.16 9.44
N PHE A 6 18.28 20.03 9.55
CA PHE A 6 18.65 19.02 10.55
C PHE A 6 20.07 18.56 10.27
N ASP A 7 20.90 18.54 11.30
CA ASP A 7 22.29 18.12 11.16
C ASP A 7 22.36 16.58 11.06
N THR A 8 23.04 16.07 10.02
CA THR A 8 23.26 14.65 9.79
C THR A 8 23.84 13.94 11.02
N LEU A 9 24.72 14.60 11.77
CA LEU A 9 25.37 14.05 12.97
C LEU A 9 24.35 13.71 14.06
N THR A 10 23.34 14.56 14.25
CA THR A 10 22.24 14.32 15.20
C THR A 10 21.47 13.05 14.85
N ILE A 11 21.15 12.86 13.57
CA ILE A 11 20.47 11.66 13.08
C ILE A 11 21.38 10.42 13.22
N ALA A 12 22.66 10.53 12.87
CA ALA A 12 23.63 9.44 13.01
C ALA A 12 23.78 9.01 14.49
N LYS A 13 23.81 9.96 15.43
CA LYS A 13 23.82 9.68 16.88
C LYS A 13 22.54 8.98 17.34
N ALA A 14 21.37 9.34 16.79
CA ALA A 14 20.11 8.66 17.10
C ALA A 14 20.07 7.23 16.56
N ILE A 15 20.61 6.99 15.36
CA ILE A 15 20.78 5.65 14.80
C ILE A 15 21.74 4.83 15.67
N LEU A 16 22.84 5.43 16.11
CA LEU A 16 23.81 4.78 17.00
C LEU A 16 23.19 4.39 18.35
N ASP A 17 22.41 5.27 18.97
CA ASP A 17 21.66 4.96 20.19
C ASP A 17 20.70 3.78 19.96
N THR A 18 20.06 3.75 18.79
CA THR A 18 19.17 2.65 18.40
C THR A 18 19.95 1.34 18.26
N ALA A 19 21.09 1.34 17.57
CA ALA A 19 21.96 0.18 17.47
C ALA A 19 22.39 -0.34 18.86
N ARG A 20 22.77 0.57 19.76
CA ARG A 20 23.15 0.23 21.14
C ARG A 20 21.99 -0.34 21.96
N LYS A 21 20.75 0.13 21.77
CA LYS A 21 19.54 -0.47 22.40
C LYS A 21 19.41 -1.95 22.04
N PHE A 22 19.79 -2.33 20.82
CA PHE A 22 19.77 -3.73 20.34
C PHE A 22 21.11 -4.47 20.57
N GLY A 23 21.99 -3.95 21.44
CA GLY A 23 23.28 -4.60 21.75
C GLY A 23 24.36 -4.46 20.68
N ILE A 24 24.10 -3.73 19.59
CA ILE A 24 25.05 -3.56 18.48
C ILE A 24 25.99 -2.39 18.79
N ARG A 25 27.27 -2.68 19.04
CA ARG A 25 28.30 -1.68 19.43
C ARG A 25 29.41 -1.46 18.40
N LYS A 26 29.42 -2.23 17.32
CA LYS A 26 30.49 -2.22 16.31
C LYS A 26 30.52 -0.97 15.41
N TYR A 27 29.41 -0.23 15.33
CA TYR A 27 29.29 0.93 14.44
C TYR A 27 29.76 2.22 15.11
N SER A 28 30.56 2.99 14.38
CA SER A 28 30.90 4.37 14.66
C SER A 28 29.88 5.34 14.05
N ILE A 29 29.91 6.61 14.46
CA ILE A 29 29.10 7.67 13.85
C ILE A 29 29.39 7.79 12.35
N ARG A 30 30.68 7.72 11.96
CA ARG A 30 31.11 7.87 10.56
C ARG A 30 30.48 6.84 9.64
N GLU A 31 30.40 5.58 10.10
CA GLU A 31 29.78 4.48 9.34
C GLU A 31 28.26 4.63 9.20
N LEU A 32 27.61 5.38 10.10
CA LEU A 32 26.17 5.62 10.07
C LEU A 32 25.77 6.89 9.31
N MET A 33 26.75 7.68 8.84
CA MET A 33 26.50 8.89 8.06
C MET A 33 25.70 8.67 6.78
N PRO A 34 25.91 7.59 5.99
CA PRO A 34 25.11 7.33 4.80
C PRO A 34 23.61 7.21 5.11
N PHE A 35 23.25 6.37 6.09
CA PHE A 35 21.87 6.22 6.55
C PHE A 35 21.31 7.56 7.05
N ALA A 36 22.06 8.25 7.91
CA ALA A 36 21.63 9.53 8.47
C ALA A 36 21.39 10.59 7.38
N ARG A 37 22.25 10.64 6.35
CA ARG A 37 22.15 11.60 5.26
C ARG A 37 20.93 11.34 4.38
N CYS A 38 20.60 10.08 4.09
CA CYS A 38 19.37 9.74 3.37
C CYS A 38 18.12 10.19 4.14
N VAL A 39 18.10 10.02 5.47
CA VAL A 39 16.99 10.49 6.31
C VAL A 39 16.90 12.02 6.30
N GLU A 40 18.03 12.71 6.40
CA GLU A 40 18.08 14.17 6.34
C GLU A 40 17.57 14.73 5.01
N ILE A 41 18.00 14.17 3.87
CA ILE A 41 17.52 14.55 2.53
C ILE A 41 16.00 14.42 2.47
N THR A 42 15.46 13.31 3.00
CA THR A 42 14.00 13.07 3.06
C THR A 42 13.26 14.13 3.87
N LEU A 43 13.85 14.57 4.99
CA LEU A 43 13.26 15.58 5.88
C LEU A 43 13.31 16.98 5.26
N ASN A 44 14.42 17.33 4.61
CA ASN A 44 14.63 18.64 4.00
C ASN A 44 13.78 18.84 2.74
N ASN A 45 13.53 17.78 1.97
CA ASN A 45 12.75 17.84 0.73
C ASN A 45 11.23 17.69 0.94
N GLN A 46 10.73 17.93 2.16
CA GLN A 46 9.30 17.80 2.50
C GLN A 46 8.66 16.49 2.01
N ARG A 47 9.41 15.38 2.01
CA ARG A 47 8.98 14.05 1.55
C ARG A 47 9.01 13.82 0.03
N ASP A 48 9.55 14.74 -0.78
CA ASP A 48 9.82 14.48 -2.19
C ASP A 48 10.85 13.34 -2.33
N VAL A 49 10.48 12.37 -3.16
CA VAL A 49 11.20 11.10 -3.32
C VAL A 49 12.22 11.16 -4.46
N ALA A 50 12.15 12.18 -5.32
CA ALA A 50 12.98 12.29 -6.53
C ALA A 50 14.47 12.30 -6.22
N GLU A 51 14.90 13.02 -5.19
CA GLU A 51 16.31 13.11 -4.78
C GLU A 51 16.71 12.03 -3.78
N THR A 52 15.75 11.49 -3.02
CA THR A 52 16.04 10.53 -1.96
C THR A 52 16.34 9.14 -2.51
N ILE A 53 15.53 8.66 -3.46
CA ILE A 53 15.65 7.29 -3.97
C ILE A 53 17.03 7.01 -4.61
N PRO A 54 17.57 7.87 -5.49
CA PRO A 54 18.91 7.67 -6.05
C PRO A 54 20.00 7.60 -4.98
N ALA A 55 19.90 8.44 -3.93
CA ALA A 55 20.87 8.44 -2.84
C ALA A 55 20.85 7.15 -2.02
N VAL A 56 19.66 6.65 -1.68
CA VAL A 56 19.52 5.36 -0.96
C VAL A 56 20.06 4.21 -1.82
N ARG A 57 19.70 4.20 -3.11
CA ARG A 57 20.16 3.18 -4.05
C ARG A 57 21.69 3.18 -4.18
N PHE A 58 22.30 4.34 -4.39
CA PHE A 58 23.75 4.49 -4.48
C PHE A 58 24.46 3.93 -3.23
N CYS A 59 23.99 4.30 -2.04
CA CYS A 59 24.57 3.80 -0.80
C CYS A 59 24.40 2.28 -0.65
N ALA A 60 23.23 1.73 -1.01
CA ALA A 60 22.99 0.29 -0.95
C ALA A 60 23.88 -0.50 -1.94
N GLU A 61 24.09 0.02 -3.15
CA GLU A 61 24.99 -0.58 -4.16
C GLU A 61 26.46 -0.57 -3.69
N LEU A 62 26.86 0.44 -2.90
CA LEU A 62 28.17 0.47 -2.22
C LEU A 62 28.23 -0.36 -0.92
N GLN A 63 27.17 -1.11 -0.60
CA GLN A 63 27.05 -1.89 0.64
C GLN A 63 27.16 -1.03 1.92
N LEU A 64 26.89 0.27 1.82
CA LEU A 64 26.81 1.16 2.96
C LEU A 64 25.47 0.96 3.68
N PRO A 65 25.43 1.11 5.01
CA PRO A 65 24.18 0.97 5.76
C PRO A 65 23.21 2.10 5.39
N VAL A 66 22.02 1.73 4.93
CA VAL A 66 20.89 2.62 4.63
C VAL A 66 19.56 2.01 5.04
N GLY A 67 19.58 1.17 6.08
CA GLY A 67 18.42 0.52 6.66
C GLY A 67 18.82 -0.20 7.95
N PHE A 68 17.84 -0.48 8.81
CA PHE A 68 18.11 -1.09 10.11
C PHE A 68 18.57 -2.55 9.98
N LYS A 69 18.09 -3.30 8.99
CA LYS A 69 18.50 -4.71 8.79
C LYS A 69 19.98 -4.86 8.46
N GLN A 70 20.54 -3.93 7.67
CA GLN A 70 21.98 -3.89 7.40
C GLN A 70 22.81 -3.64 8.68
N LEU A 71 22.20 -3.04 9.70
CA LEU A 71 22.80 -2.87 11.03
C LEU A 71 22.62 -4.09 11.95
N GLY A 72 21.91 -5.14 11.50
CA GLY A 72 21.54 -6.29 12.35
C GLY A 72 20.33 -6.01 13.26
N ILE A 73 19.51 -5.01 12.92
CA ILE A 73 18.36 -4.57 13.71
C ILE A 73 17.08 -4.86 12.91
N PRO A 74 15.95 -5.28 13.54
CA PRO A 74 14.76 -5.71 12.79
C PRO A 74 14.17 -4.68 11.80
N GLY A 75 14.29 -3.38 12.10
CA GLY A 75 13.71 -2.33 11.24
C GLY A 75 12.19 -2.27 11.24
N ASN A 76 11.56 -2.78 12.31
CA ASN A 76 10.11 -2.73 12.51
C ASN A 76 9.65 -1.36 13.06
N GLU A 77 8.33 -1.19 13.22
CA GLU A 77 7.74 0.05 13.73
C GLU A 77 8.32 0.48 15.09
N GLU A 78 8.56 -0.46 16.01
CA GLU A 78 9.15 -0.16 17.31
C GLU A 78 10.57 0.41 17.17
N THR A 79 11.40 -0.20 16.32
CA THR A 79 12.75 0.25 16.01
C THR A 79 12.74 1.67 15.44
N ILE A 80 11.89 1.90 14.44
CA ILE A 80 11.76 3.18 13.74
C ILE A 80 11.23 4.27 14.70
N ALA A 81 10.22 3.93 15.52
CA ALA A 81 9.67 4.84 16.51
C ALA A 81 10.69 5.24 17.58
N TYR A 82 11.56 4.30 17.98
CA TYR A 82 12.66 4.59 18.90
C TYR A 82 13.69 5.54 18.27
N ALA A 83 14.17 5.26 17.05
CA ALA A 83 15.11 6.12 16.35
C ALA A 83 14.55 7.54 16.13
N ALA A 84 13.26 7.63 15.75
CA ALA A 84 12.56 8.90 15.59
C ALA A 84 12.47 9.68 16.92
N LYS A 85 12.16 9.01 18.03
CA LYS A 85 12.17 9.63 19.36
C LYS A 85 13.56 10.15 19.72
N ARG A 86 14.62 9.37 19.49
CA ARG A 86 16.00 9.77 19.78
C ARG A 86 16.46 10.99 18.98
N CYS A 87 15.98 11.17 17.75
CA CYS A 87 16.24 12.39 16.99
C CYS A 87 15.62 13.62 17.67
N ILE A 88 14.40 13.50 18.21
CA ILE A 88 13.72 14.60 18.92
C ILE A 88 14.43 14.90 20.24
N ASP A 89 14.69 13.87 21.05
CA ASP A 89 15.37 14.03 22.34
C ASP A 89 16.72 14.75 22.19
N ARG A 90 17.44 14.50 21.09
CA ARG A 90 18.74 15.12 20.79
C ARG A 90 18.64 16.52 20.16
N ASN A 91 17.51 16.84 19.54
CA ASN A 91 17.26 18.15 18.95
C ASN A 91 16.70 19.17 19.97
N TYR A 92 16.65 18.79 21.25
CA TYR A 92 16.11 19.57 22.36
C TYR A 92 17.05 20.72 22.79
N ASN A 93 17.40 21.61 21.85
CA ASN A 93 18.02 22.92 22.09
C ASN A 93 16.99 24.06 21.85
N GLY A 94 15.73 23.87 22.23
CA GLY A 94 14.74 24.95 22.33
C GLY A 94 14.11 25.46 21.03
N LYS A 95 14.35 24.85 19.86
CA LYS A 95 13.62 25.18 18.61
C LYS A 95 12.49 24.18 18.35
N GLU A 96 11.43 24.27 19.13
CA GLU A 96 10.30 23.31 19.11
C GLU A 96 9.40 23.36 17.85
N ALA A 97 9.58 24.29 16.91
CA ALA A 97 8.46 24.72 16.08
C ALA A 97 8.32 24.13 14.65
N LYS A 98 9.11 23.15 14.18
CA LYS A 98 8.97 22.67 12.77
C LYS A 98 8.80 21.17 12.51
N PHE A 99 9.29 20.26 13.36
CA PHE A 99 9.30 18.83 13.03
C PHE A 99 8.68 17.98 14.14
N SER A 100 7.69 17.17 13.76
CA SER A 100 7.00 16.25 14.68
C SER A 100 7.65 14.86 14.69
N LYS A 101 7.43 14.08 15.77
CA LYS A 101 7.79 12.65 15.84
C LYS A 101 7.33 11.87 14.61
N LYS A 102 6.15 12.21 14.09
CA LYS A 102 5.57 11.63 12.88
C LYS A 102 6.43 11.89 11.64
N MET A 103 7.08 13.05 11.51
CA MET A 103 7.95 13.34 10.36
C MET A 103 9.20 12.47 10.35
N PHE A 104 9.90 12.35 11.49
CA PHE A 104 11.05 11.48 11.62
C PHE A 104 10.69 10.02 11.38
N PHE A 105 9.61 9.57 12.01
CA PHE A 105 9.12 8.22 11.82
C PHE A 105 8.90 7.91 10.34
N LEU A 106 8.18 8.78 9.63
CA LEU A 106 7.94 8.60 8.19
C LEU A 106 9.25 8.59 7.41
N ALA A 107 10.17 9.52 7.67
CA ALA A 107 11.46 9.56 6.97
C ALA A 107 12.26 8.25 7.17
N PHE A 108 12.39 7.78 8.41
CA PHE A 108 13.04 6.50 8.70
C PHE A 108 12.30 5.32 8.06
N SER A 109 10.96 5.28 8.06
CA SER A 109 10.20 4.23 7.39
C SER A 109 10.51 4.17 5.90
N LYS A 110 10.54 5.33 5.22
CA LYS A 110 10.86 5.41 3.80
C LYS A 110 12.26 4.88 3.52
N ILE A 111 13.26 5.40 4.24
CA ILE A 111 14.65 5.01 4.05
C ILE A 111 14.85 3.53 4.39
N ASN A 112 14.29 3.05 5.49
CA ASN A 112 14.40 1.63 5.86
C ASN A 112 13.81 0.71 4.80
N ASN A 113 12.63 1.03 4.25
CA ASN A 113 12.00 0.20 3.23
C ASN A 113 12.81 0.19 1.92
N TRP A 114 13.25 1.35 1.44
CA TRP A 114 14.08 1.43 0.23
C TRP A 114 15.46 0.82 0.44
N GLY A 115 16.07 1.04 1.60
CA GLY A 115 17.33 0.42 1.99
C GLY A 115 17.23 -1.08 1.98
N ASP A 116 16.17 -1.65 2.59
CA ASP A 116 15.91 -3.08 2.55
C ASP A 116 15.74 -3.59 1.11
N GLN A 117 15.01 -2.87 0.27
CA GLN A 117 14.83 -3.25 -1.14
C GLN A 117 16.14 -3.26 -1.92
N TYR A 118 16.90 -2.17 -1.86
CA TYR A 118 18.12 -2.02 -2.66
C TYR A 118 19.30 -2.83 -2.12
N SER A 119 19.28 -3.19 -0.83
CA SER A 119 20.27 -4.10 -0.23
C SER A 119 19.87 -5.58 -0.30
N GLY A 120 18.74 -5.92 -0.92
CA GLY A 120 18.27 -7.31 -1.06
C GLY A 120 17.62 -7.91 0.20
N ASN A 121 17.42 -7.10 1.25
CA ASN A 121 16.81 -7.50 2.52
C ASN A 121 15.27 -7.41 2.54
N GLY A 122 14.66 -6.89 1.46
CA GLY A 122 13.22 -6.71 1.31
C GLY A 122 12.77 -6.85 -0.14
N SER A 123 11.69 -7.58 -0.40
CA SER A 123 11.08 -7.66 -1.74
C SER A 123 9.63 -8.14 -1.65
N THR A 124 8.86 -7.90 -2.71
CA THR A 124 7.52 -8.48 -2.88
C THR A 124 7.54 -10.00 -2.91
N MET A 125 8.63 -10.62 -3.37
CA MET A 125 8.82 -12.07 -3.35
C MET A 125 8.95 -12.62 -1.92
N LEU A 126 9.63 -11.89 -1.02
CA LEU A 126 9.67 -12.27 0.40
C LEU A 126 8.26 -12.20 1.01
N LEU A 127 7.54 -11.10 0.76
CA LEU A 127 6.15 -10.95 1.24
C LEU A 127 5.20 -12.02 0.65
N ALA A 128 5.41 -12.42 -0.59
CA ALA A 128 4.64 -13.48 -1.24
C ALA A 128 4.90 -14.85 -0.61
N ARG A 129 6.14 -15.16 -0.20
CA ARG A 129 6.47 -16.38 0.53
C ARG A 129 5.86 -16.39 1.92
N ASP A 130 5.88 -15.26 2.62
CA ASP A 130 5.23 -15.13 3.92
C ASP A 130 3.72 -15.31 3.80
N LEU A 131 3.10 -14.67 2.80
CA LEU A 131 1.68 -14.87 2.49
C LEU A 131 1.36 -16.34 2.21
N LEU A 132 2.21 -17.06 1.47
CA LEU A 132 2.00 -18.48 1.19
C LEU A 132 2.00 -19.34 2.45
N LYS A 133 2.89 -19.06 3.43
CA LYS A 133 2.93 -19.77 4.71
C LYS A 133 1.69 -19.51 5.59
N MET A 134 0.98 -18.41 5.35
CA MET A 134 -0.21 -18.02 6.12
C MET A 134 -1.50 -18.68 5.62
N LEU A 135 -1.50 -19.28 4.42
CA LEU A 135 -2.71 -19.85 3.80
C LEU A 135 -2.87 -21.34 4.14
N ASP A 136 -4.12 -21.76 4.33
CA ASP A 136 -4.46 -23.16 4.47
C ASP A 136 -4.28 -23.94 3.14
N GLU A 137 -4.06 -25.25 3.25
CA GLU A 137 -3.82 -26.12 2.09
C GLU A 137 -4.99 -26.14 1.11
N GLU A 138 -6.23 -26.02 1.59
CA GLU A 138 -7.41 -26.04 0.73
C GLU A 138 -7.46 -24.78 -0.15
N THR A 139 -7.18 -23.62 0.43
CA THR A 139 -7.06 -22.35 -0.28
C THR A 139 -5.97 -22.44 -1.35
N ILE A 140 -4.77 -22.93 -0.99
CA ILE A 140 -3.66 -23.10 -1.95
C ILE A 140 -4.07 -24.04 -3.09
N ARG A 141 -4.72 -25.17 -2.79
CA ARG A 141 -5.21 -26.13 -3.78
C ARG A 141 -6.22 -25.50 -4.75
N LYS A 142 -7.14 -24.67 -4.25
CA LYS A 142 -8.11 -23.93 -5.08
C LYS A 142 -7.41 -22.92 -5.99
N LEU A 143 -6.44 -22.16 -5.47
CA LEU A 143 -5.67 -21.16 -6.23
C LEU A 143 -4.81 -21.79 -7.34
N LYS A 144 -4.19 -22.96 -7.08
CA LYS A 144 -3.45 -23.75 -8.08
C LYS A 144 -4.32 -24.22 -9.25
N LYS A 145 -5.64 -24.39 -9.03
CA LYS A 145 -6.61 -24.83 -10.04
C LYS A 145 -7.18 -23.69 -10.89
N ILE A 146 -6.83 -22.44 -10.61
CA ILE A 146 -7.25 -21.31 -11.45
C ILE A 146 -6.68 -21.52 -12.86
N ARG A 147 -7.56 -21.55 -13.86
CA ARG A 147 -7.19 -21.64 -15.28
C ARG A 147 -6.41 -20.40 -15.72
N LYS A 148 -5.85 -20.42 -16.93
CA LYS A 148 -5.21 -19.23 -17.52
C LYS A 148 -6.14 -18.02 -17.40
N GLN A 149 -5.67 -16.99 -16.71
CA GLN A 149 -6.50 -15.89 -16.23
C GLN A 149 -5.61 -14.66 -16.07
N LYS A 150 -6.06 -13.54 -16.61
CA LYS A 150 -5.39 -12.25 -16.45
C LYS A 150 -6.24 -11.37 -15.53
N MET A 151 -5.60 -10.76 -14.54
CA MET A 151 -6.27 -9.96 -13.51
C MET A 151 -5.64 -8.58 -13.46
N ALA A 152 -6.44 -7.54 -13.70
CA ALA A 152 -6.01 -6.16 -13.61
C ALA A 152 -6.37 -5.55 -12.25
N PHE A 153 -5.57 -4.60 -11.79
CA PHE A 153 -5.77 -3.79 -10.59
C PHE A 153 -5.75 -2.32 -10.98
N LEU A 154 -6.89 -1.66 -10.93
CA LEU A 154 -7.05 -0.24 -11.24
C LEU A 154 -7.33 0.52 -9.94
N GLY A 155 -6.41 1.40 -9.55
CA GLY A 155 -6.59 2.14 -8.31
C GLY A 155 -5.57 3.25 -8.08
N ASP A 156 -5.46 3.64 -6.82
CA ASP A 156 -4.73 4.80 -6.34
C ASP A 156 -3.38 4.45 -5.68
N SER A 157 -3.00 5.18 -4.62
CA SER A 157 -1.77 4.96 -3.86
C SER A 157 -1.69 3.62 -3.16
N LEU A 158 -2.80 2.94 -2.86
CA LEU A 158 -2.76 1.60 -2.27
C LEU A 158 -2.25 0.53 -3.25
N MET A 159 -2.23 0.85 -4.54
CA MET A 159 -1.77 -0.04 -5.62
C MET A 159 -0.51 0.50 -6.31
N VAL A 160 0.14 1.56 -5.79
CA VAL A 160 1.32 2.13 -6.44
C VAL A 160 2.54 1.20 -6.29
N LYS A 161 3.20 0.88 -7.40
CA LYS A 161 4.36 -0.03 -7.44
C LYS A 161 5.48 0.42 -6.50
N MET A 162 5.83 1.70 -6.60
CA MET A 162 6.86 2.31 -5.76
C MET A 162 6.22 2.87 -4.50
N SER A 163 5.80 1.97 -3.62
CA SER A 163 5.33 2.33 -2.28
C SER A 163 6.53 2.75 -1.43
N TRP A 164 6.44 3.89 -0.77
CA TRP A 164 7.41 4.28 0.25
C TRP A 164 7.13 3.56 1.60
N ALA A 165 5.91 3.03 1.73
CA ALA A 165 5.37 2.42 2.92
C ALA A 165 5.65 0.91 2.98
N ALA A 166 6.05 0.27 1.89
CA ALA A 166 6.27 -1.17 1.87
C ALA A 166 7.26 -1.56 0.78
N TYR A 167 7.74 -2.81 0.82
CA TYR A 167 8.55 -3.39 -0.25
C TYR A 167 7.80 -3.50 -1.58
N GLY A 168 6.48 -3.34 -1.56
CA GLY A 168 5.63 -3.20 -2.75
C GLY A 168 4.16 -3.27 -2.39
N CYS A 169 3.32 -2.84 -3.31
CA CYS A 169 1.88 -2.90 -3.15
C CYS A 169 1.32 -4.32 -3.35
N TYR A 170 0.13 -4.57 -2.82
CA TYR A 170 -0.50 -5.90 -2.85
C TYR A 170 -0.70 -6.52 -4.26
N PRO A 171 -0.90 -5.77 -5.36
CA PRO A 171 -0.89 -6.37 -6.69
C PRO A 171 0.46 -6.99 -7.08
N GLU A 172 1.58 -6.38 -6.68
CA GLU A 172 2.92 -6.92 -6.95
C GLU A 172 3.21 -8.15 -6.08
N ILE A 173 2.75 -8.14 -4.82
CA ILE A 173 2.80 -9.32 -3.94
C ILE A 173 2.00 -10.47 -4.56
N LEU A 174 0.79 -10.20 -5.08
CA LEU A 174 -0.03 -11.20 -5.77
C LEU A 174 0.66 -11.74 -7.04
N SER A 175 1.33 -10.87 -7.79
CA SER A 175 2.12 -11.25 -8.97
C SER A 175 3.20 -12.27 -8.59
N ASP A 176 4.01 -11.97 -7.57
CA ASP A 176 5.06 -12.89 -7.11
C ASP A 176 4.49 -14.15 -6.46
N PHE A 177 3.38 -14.04 -5.73
CA PHE A 177 2.67 -15.18 -5.15
C PHE A 177 2.22 -16.16 -6.24
N PHE A 178 1.61 -15.68 -7.33
CA PHE A 178 1.22 -16.56 -8.44
C PHE A 178 2.41 -17.09 -9.23
N LYS A 179 3.55 -16.38 -9.32
CA LYS A 179 4.79 -16.97 -9.87
C LYS A 179 5.25 -18.20 -9.08
N LEU A 180 5.03 -18.22 -7.76
CA LEU A 180 5.36 -19.36 -6.90
C LEU A 180 4.41 -20.55 -7.09
N ILE A 181 3.09 -20.31 -7.23
CA ILE A 181 2.10 -21.40 -7.15
C ILE A 181 1.36 -21.72 -8.46
N ASN A 182 1.22 -20.77 -9.39
CA ASN A 182 0.46 -20.93 -10.62
C ASN A 182 0.79 -19.83 -11.65
N LYS A 183 1.81 -20.08 -12.48
CA LYS A 183 2.29 -19.16 -13.53
C LYS A 183 1.28 -18.89 -14.66
N LYS A 184 0.10 -19.52 -14.64
CA LYS A 184 -0.99 -19.27 -15.61
C LYS A 184 -1.82 -18.04 -15.25
N VAL A 185 -1.66 -17.53 -14.03
CA VAL A 185 -2.29 -16.29 -13.58
C VAL A 185 -1.33 -15.13 -13.83
N ASP A 186 -1.81 -14.14 -14.58
CA ASP A 186 -1.06 -12.92 -14.92
C ASP A 186 -1.68 -11.71 -14.22
N ILE A 187 -0.85 -10.89 -13.58
CA ILE A 187 -1.28 -9.73 -12.80
C ILE A 187 -0.85 -8.45 -13.51
N ILE A 188 -1.81 -7.56 -13.75
CA ILE A 188 -1.60 -6.25 -14.35
C ILE A 188 -1.89 -5.19 -13.32
N ASN A 189 -0.85 -4.50 -12.86
CA ASN A 189 -1.00 -3.38 -11.95
C ASN A 189 -1.10 -2.05 -12.70
N ALA A 190 -2.26 -1.41 -12.59
CA ALA A 190 -2.58 -0.08 -13.10
C ALA A 190 -2.87 0.91 -11.95
N GLY A 191 -2.22 0.75 -10.79
CA GLY A 191 -2.27 1.69 -9.67
C GLY A 191 -1.44 2.96 -9.91
N ILE A 192 -2.01 4.14 -9.64
CA ILE A 192 -1.29 5.42 -9.70
C ILE A 192 -1.61 6.25 -8.45
N GLY A 193 -0.57 6.61 -7.69
CA GLY A 193 -0.69 7.35 -6.44
C GLY A 193 -1.48 8.66 -6.55
N GLY A 194 -2.33 8.93 -5.56
CA GLY A 194 -3.08 10.20 -5.44
C GLY A 194 -4.23 10.38 -6.44
N GLN A 195 -4.50 9.40 -7.30
CA GLN A 195 -5.56 9.51 -8.29
C GLN A 195 -6.95 9.26 -7.71
N THR A 196 -7.91 9.93 -8.34
CA THR A 196 -9.35 9.82 -8.12
C THR A 196 -10.00 8.86 -9.13
N SER A 197 -11.23 8.44 -8.87
CA SER A 197 -11.97 7.54 -9.77
C SER A 197 -12.14 8.07 -11.19
N TRP A 198 -12.35 9.37 -11.39
CA TRP A 198 -12.50 9.94 -12.74
C TRP A 198 -11.18 9.95 -13.52
N GLN A 199 -10.04 10.18 -12.84
CA GLN A 199 -8.73 10.04 -13.46
C GLN A 199 -8.44 8.57 -13.82
N GLY A 200 -8.90 7.63 -12.98
CA GLY A 200 -8.90 6.20 -13.29
C GLY A 200 -9.74 5.86 -14.53
N LEU A 201 -10.92 6.48 -14.67
CA LEU A 201 -11.81 6.30 -15.82
C LEU A 201 -11.17 6.80 -17.12
N GLU A 202 -10.55 7.98 -17.11
CA GLU A 202 -9.87 8.58 -18.28
C GLU A 202 -8.82 7.64 -18.89
N ARG A 203 -8.15 6.84 -18.05
CA ARG A 203 -7.10 5.88 -18.49
C ARG A 203 -7.55 4.42 -18.55
N LEU A 204 -8.81 4.12 -18.24
CA LEU A 204 -9.35 2.76 -18.18
C LEU A 204 -9.08 1.97 -19.46
N LYS A 205 -9.29 2.60 -20.63
CA LYS A 205 -9.05 1.96 -21.92
C LYS A 205 -7.59 1.59 -22.11
N ARG A 206 -6.68 2.55 -21.88
CA ARG A 206 -5.24 2.41 -22.10
C ARG A 206 -4.63 1.39 -21.14
N ASP A 207 -4.93 1.50 -19.85
CA ASP A 207 -4.22 0.77 -18.81
C ASP A 207 -4.82 -0.60 -18.51
N VAL A 208 -6.13 -0.78 -18.75
CA VAL A 208 -6.85 -2.01 -18.38
C VAL A 208 -7.45 -2.70 -19.60
N ILE A 209 -8.42 -2.08 -20.27
CA ILE A 209 -9.21 -2.75 -21.31
C ILE A 209 -8.33 -3.22 -22.48
N SER A 210 -7.36 -2.40 -22.91
CA SER A 210 -6.43 -2.77 -24.00
C SER A 210 -5.63 -4.04 -23.70
N LYS A 211 -5.44 -4.36 -22.42
CA LYS A 211 -4.69 -5.53 -21.96
C LYS A 211 -5.52 -6.82 -21.90
N LYS A 212 -6.83 -6.72 -22.14
CA LYS A 212 -7.81 -7.81 -22.17
C LYS A 212 -7.77 -8.71 -20.91
N PRO A 213 -7.82 -8.15 -19.68
CA PRO A 213 -7.93 -8.97 -18.48
C PRO A 213 -9.31 -9.64 -18.42
N ASP A 214 -9.44 -10.81 -17.80
CA ASP A 214 -10.78 -11.38 -17.54
C ASP A 214 -11.39 -10.88 -16.22
N ILE A 215 -10.60 -10.29 -15.31
CA ILE A 215 -11.05 -9.67 -14.05
C ILE A 215 -10.36 -8.32 -13.86
N CYS A 216 -11.06 -7.33 -13.32
CA CYS A 216 -10.48 -6.07 -12.88
C CYS A 216 -10.91 -5.73 -11.44
N PHE A 217 -9.94 -5.61 -10.55
CA PHE A 217 -10.09 -5.13 -9.18
C PHE A 217 -9.98 -3.61 -9.17
N ILE A 218 -10.97 -2.91 -8.61
CA ILE A 218 -11.11 -1.45 -8.68
C ILE A 218 -11.13 -0.86 -7.28
N GLY A 219 -10.16 0.00 -6.95
CA GLY A 219 -10.03 0.63 -5.64
C GLY A 219 -9.81 2.14 -5.74
N PHE A 220 -10.84 2.92 -5.44
CA PHE A 220 -10.83 4.38 -5.36
C PHE A 220 -11.79 4.85 -4.25
N GLY A 221 -11.72 6.12 -3.88
CA GLY A 221 -12.68 6.75 -2.96
C GLY A 221 -12.03 7.73 -1.98
N GLY A 222 -10.89 7.36 -1.39
CA GLY A 222 -10.19 8.23 -0.43
C GLY A 222 -9.76 9.57 -1.03
N ASN A 223 -9.15 9.55 -2.22
CA ASN A 223 -8.76 10.77 -2.92
C ASN A 223 -9.98 11.54 -3.42
N ASP A 224 -11.02 10.86 -3.90
CA ASP A 224 -12.26 11.49 -4.36
C ASP A 224 -12.92 12.29 -3.25
N LEU A 225 -13.05 11.70 -2.05
CA LEU A 225 -13.58 12.37 -0.88
C LEU A 225 -12.64 13.48 -0.39
N SER A 226 -11.31 13.33 -0.51
CA SER A 226 -10.38 14.40 -0.12
C SER A 226 -10.58 15.70 -0.93
N ARG A 227 -11.11 15.60 -2.16
CA ARG A 227 -11.40 16.76 -3.04
C ARG A 227 -12.66 17.51 -2.61
N THR A 228 -13.47 16.99 -1.68
CA THR A 228 -14.65 17.67 -1.15
C THR A 228 -14.32 18.79 -0.16
N LYS A 229 -13.09 18.80 0.39
CA LYS A 229 -12.59 19.87 1.27
C LYS A 229 -12.75 21.23 0.57
N GLY A 230 -13.49 22.15 1.22
CA GLY A 230 -13.83 23.47 0.66
C GLY A 230 -15.26 23.63 0.13
N GLY A 231 -16.23 22.86 0.65
CA GLY A 231 -17.67 23.10 0.43
C GLY A 231 -18.24 22.60 -0.91
N LYS A 232 -17.52 21.73 -1.63
CA LYS A 232 -17.94 21.21 -2.96
C LYS A 232 -18.35 19.74 -2.93
N GLU A 233 -18.83 19.25 -1.79
CA GLU A 233 -19.05 17.83 -1.51
C GLU A 233 -19.98 17.14 -2.52
N LEU A 234 -21.17 17.70 -2.76
CA LEU A 234 -22.15 17.14 -3.69
C LEU A 234 -21.60 16.96 -5.12
N LYS A 235 -20.84 17.93 -5.62
CA LYS A 235 -20.27 17.91 -6.97
C LYS A 235 -19.26 16.77 -7.12
N TRP A 236 -18.32 16.65 -6.18
CA TRP A 236 -17.26 15.65 -6.27
C TRP A 236 -17.76 14.24 -5.97
N MET A 237 -18.69 14.08 -5.04
CA MET A 237 -19.27 12.76 -4.77
C MET A 237 -20.20 12.28 -5.89
N SER A 238 -20.93 13.18 -6.55
CA SER A 238 -21.63 12.86 -7.80
C SER A 238 -20.65 12.40 -8.89
N LYS A 239 -19.51 13.11 -9.04
CA LYS A 239 -18.46 12.73 -9.99
C LYS A 239 -17.85 11.35 -9.66
N PHE A 240 -17.61 11.05 -8.39
CA PHE A 240 -17.14 9.74 -7.93
C PHE A 240 -18.13 8.63 -8.31
N ARG A 241 -19.40 8.78 -7.92
CA ARG A 241 -20.47 7.80 -8.19
C ARG A 241 -20.61 7.54 -9.69
N LYS A 242 -20.61 8.60 -10.51
CA LYS A 242 -20.65 8.50 -11.97
C LYS A 242 -19.44 7.75 -12.51
N SER A 243 -18.24 8.12 -12.07
CA SER A 243 -16.99 7.54 -12.60
C SER A 243 -16.85 6.06 -12.24
N MET A 244 -17.13 5.70 -10.99
CA MET A 244 -17.16 4.29 -10.57
C MET A 244 -18.20 3.47 -11.35
N THR A 245 -19.38 4.05 -11.58
CA THR A 245 -20.42 3.43 -12.41
C THR A 245 -19.96 3.21 -13.85
N ASP A 246 -19.35 4.22 -14.46
CA ASP A 246 -18.88 4.16 -15.85
C ASP A 246 -17.70 3.19 -16.02
N ILE A 247 -16.82 3.09 -15.01
CA ILE A 247 -15.77 2.05 -14.96
C ILE A 247 -16.40 0.65 -14.96
N VAL A 248 -17.35 0.40 -14.06
CA VAL A 248 -18.05 -0.90 -13.98
C VAL A 248 -18.75 -1.25 -15.29
N LYS A 249 -19.50 -0.30 -15.87
CA LYS A 249 -20.17 -0.51 -17.16
C LYS A 249 -19.19 -0.78 -18.29
N GLY A 250 -18.13 0.04 -18.41
CA GLY A 250 -17.12 -0.10 -19.45
C GLY A 250 -16.40 -1.45 -19.40
N LEU A 251 -16.08 -1.94 -18.19
CA LEU A 251 -15.50 -3.27 -18.00
C LEU A 251 -16.47 -4.39 -18.42
N LYS A 252 -17.73 -4.34 -17.94
CA LYS A 252 -18.75 -5.35 -18.28
C LYS A 252 -19.06 -5.39 -19.78
N GLN A 253 -19.15 -4.23 -20.44
CA GLN A 253 -19.34 -4.14 -21.90
C GLN A 253 -18.22 -4.81 -22.70
N LYS A 254 -17.02 -4.90 -22.12
CA LYS A 254 -15.86 -5.58 -22.72
C LYS A 254 -15.67 -7.01 -22.21
N GLY A 255 -16.64 -7.56 -21.49
CA GLY A 255 -16.59 -8.92 -20.95
C GLY A 255 -15.62 -9.10 -19.77
N VAL A 256 -15.08 -8.01 -19.21
CA VAL A 256 -14.20 -8.03 -18.04
C VAL A 256 -15.06 -8.08 -16.78
N LYS A 257 -14.74 -8.98 -15.85
CA LYS A 257 -15.46 -9.08 -14.57
C LYS A 257 -14.94 -8.03 -13.57
N PRO A 258 -15.72 -7.00 -13.20
CA PRO A 258 -15.30 -6.06 -12.16
C PRO A 258 -15.37 -6.71 -10.76
N VAL A 259 -14.50 -6.26 -9.86
CA VAL A 259 -14.55 -6.51 -8.42
C VAL A 259 -14.22 -5.19 -7.72
N LEU A 260 -15.06 -4.75 -6.79
CA LEU A 260 -14.89 -3.46 -6.12
C LEU A 260 -14.15 -3.64 -4.79
N LEU A 261 -13.29 -2.67 -4.46
CA LEU A 261 -12.64 -2.51 -3.16
C LEU A 261 -12.98 -1.13 -2.64
N ASN A 262 -13.26 -1.00 -1.34
CA ASN A 262 -13.66 0.25 -0.71
C ASN A 262 -12.53 1.01 -0.02
N GLY A 263 -11.27 0.71 -0.37
CA GLY A 263 -10.09 1.44 0.06
C GLY A 263 -9.65 1.12 1.49
N SER A 264 -8.72 1.93 2.01
CA SER A 264 -8.27 1.90 3.40
C SER A 264 -8.81 3.10 4.18
N ARG A 265 -8.64 3.05 5.50
CA ARG A 265 -8.92 4.18 6.40
C ARG A 265 -8.28 5.48 5.90
N GLN A 266 -8.97 6.60 6.09
CA GLN A 266 -8.47 7.94 5.76
C GLN A 266 -8.51 8.80 7.04
N TYR A 267 -7.40 8.89 7.78
CA TYR A 267 -7.41 9.51 9.13
C TYR A 267 -7.88 10.96 9.17
N TRP A 268 -7.70 11.69 8.06
CA TRP A 268 -8.11 13.08 7.94
C TRP A 268 -9.59 13.25 7.56
N ILE A 269 -10.35 12.16 7.54
CA ILE A 269 -11.78 12.10 7.23
C ILE A 269 -12.47 11.39 8.40
N ASP A 270 -13.59 11.95 8.86
CA ASP A 270 -14.47 11.23 9.78
C ASP A 270 -14.92 9.91 9.14
N ASP A 271 -14.71 8.80 9.83
CA ASP A 271 -15.05 7.47 9.30
C ASP A 271 -16.53 7.33 8.96
N ARG A 272 -17.42 8.03 9.68
CA ARG A 272 -18.86 8.05 9.38
C ARG A 272 -19.13 8.66 8.02
N ILE A 273 -18.40 9.72 7.67
CA ILE A 273 -18.47 10.37 6.36
C ILE A 273 -17.88 9.43 5.30
N TYR A 274 -16.73 8.81 5.56
CA TYR A 274 -16.14 7.87 4.61
C TYR A 274 -17.07 6.68 4.31
N LYS A 275 -17.69 6.10 5.34
CA LYS A 275 -18.68 5.03 5.20
C LYS A 275 -19.86 5.48 4.34
N ARG A 276 -20.50 6.60 4.69
CA ARG A 276 -21.67 7.14 3.99
C ARG A 276 -21.37 7.51 2.53
N GLU A 277 -20.25 8.17 2.28
CA GLU A 277 -19.96 8.74 0.95
C GLU A 277 -19.27 7.75 0.01
N VAL A 278 -18.37 6.92 0.52
CA VAL A 278 -17.55 6.02 -0.29
C VAL A 278 -18.03 4.58 -0.18
N THR A 279 -18.12 4.03 1.03
CA THR A 279 -18.45 2.60 1.21
C THR A 279 -19.87 2.29 0.77
N ASP A 280 -20.85 3.11 1.18
CA ASP A 280 -22.26 2.90 0.80
C ASP A 280 -22.48 3.10 -0.69
N ALA A 281 -21.83 4.10 -1.30
CA ALA A 281 -21.86 4.32 -2.75
C ALA A 281 -21.30 3.11 -3.53
N ILE A 282 -20.17 2.55 -3.09
CA ILE A 282 -19.60 1.33 -3.67
C ILE A 282 -20.55 0.15 -3.46
N GLY A 283 -21.17 0.04 -2.28
CA GLY A 283 -22.20 -0.94 -1.95
C GLY A 283 -23.41 -0.89 -2.88
N GLU A 284 -23.94 0.31 -3.12
CA GLU A 284 -25.05 0.56 -4.04
C GLU A 284 -24.71 0.17 -5.48
N ILE A 285 -23.53 0.56 -5.97
CA ILE A 285 -23.03 0.18 -7.29
C ILE A 285 -22.88 -1.35 -7.39
N GLY A 286 -22.30 -1.98 -6.36
CA GLY A 286 -22.16 -3.42 -6.26
C GLY A 286 -23.49 -4.16 -6.38
N ARG A 287 -24.50 -3.74 -5.61
CA ARG A 287 -25.86 -4.30 -5.69
C ARG A 287 -26.50 -4.04 -7.05
N LYS A 288 -26.50 -2.79 -7.52
CA LYS A 288 -27.17 -2.38 -8.77
C LYS A 288 -26.63 -3.10 -10.01
N TYR A 289 -25.31 -3.35 -10.07
CA TYR A 289 -24.67 -3.98 -11.22
C TYR A 289 -24.27 -5.43 -10.98
N ASN A 290 -24.66 -6.03 -9.84
CA ASN A 290 -24.28 -7.38 -9.43
C ASN A 290 -22.76 -7.61 -9.51
N VAL A 291 -22.01 -6.76 -8.82
CA VAL A 291 -20.55 -6.75 -8.76
C VAL A 291 -20.11 -7.09 -7.35
N PRO A 292 -19.25 -8.10 -7.15
CA PRO A 292 -18.75 -8.44 -5.83
C PRO A 292 -17.86 -7.33 -5.25
N ILE A 293 -17.83 -7.26 -3.92
CA ILE A 293 -17.07 -6.28 -3.15
C ILE A 293 -16.14 -7.03 -2.20
N ILE A 294 -14.89 -6.59 -2.11
CA ILE A 294 -13.96 -6.95 -1.03
C ILE A 294 -13.91 -5.76 -0.06
N ASP A 295 -14.37 -5.97 1.18
CA ASP A 295 -14.47 -4.91 2.21
C ASP A 295 -13.12 -4.58 2.86
N THR A 296 -12.21 -4.03 2.08
CA THR A 296 -10.88 -3.61 2.55
C THR A 296 -10.93 -2.53 3.62
N HIS A 297 -11.95 -1.67 3.63
CA HIS A 297 -12.11 -0.61 4.62
C HIS A 297 -12.54 -1.18 5.97
N GLY A 298 -13.54 -2.06 6.01
CA GLY A 298 -13.99 -2.73 7.23
C GLY A 298 -12.86 -3.54 7.88
N ILE A 299 -12.04 -4.20 7.05
CA ILE A 299 -10.85 -4.92 7.50
C ILE A 299 -9.90 -4.00 8.28
N CYS A 300 -9.69 -2.74 7.89
CA CYS A 300 -8.85 -1.77 8.63
C CYS A 300 -9.29 -1.50 10.09
N TRP A 301 -10.48 -1.94 10.51
CA TRP A 301 -11.01 -1.81 11.86
C TRP A 301 -10.87 -3.09 12.70
N THR A 302 -10.17 -4.11 12.20
CA THR A 302 -9.96 -5.39 12.89
C THR A 302 -8.58 -5.48 13.55
N GLY A 303 -8.50 -6.03 14.77
CA GLY A 303 -7.23 -6.23 15.48
C GLY A 303 -6.45 -4.92 15.75
N ASP A 304 -5.15 -5.03 16.00
CA ASP A 304 -4.29 -3.85 16.20
C ASP A 304 -3.96 -3.17 14.87
N LYS A 305 -4.56 -2.00 14.61
CA LYS A 305 -4.31 -1.17 13.43
C LYS A 305 -2.84 -0.80 13.21
N ARG A 306 -2.04 -0.66 14.26
CA ARG A 306 -0.61 -0.31 14.14
C ARG A 306 0.22 -1.47 13.60
N SER A 307 -0.26 -2.72 13.71
CA SER A 307 0.43 -3.87 13.11
C SER A 307 0.50 -3.82 11.57
N TRP A 308 -0.27 -2.96 10.90
CA TRP A 308 -0.52 -3.05 9.46
C TRP A 308 -0.86 -1.75 8.72
N LEU A 309 -1.21 -0.67 9.44
CA LEU A 309 -1.26 0.70 8.92
C LEU A 309 -0.11 1.51 9.52
N TRP A 310 0.54 2.33 8.70
CA TRP A 310 1.55 3.27 9.20
C TRP A 310 0.94 4.36 10.09
N LEU A 311 1.81 5.15 10.75
CA LEU A 311 1.40 6.29 11.58
C LEU A 311 0.59 7.39 10.85
N ASP A 312 0.52 7.33 9.53
CA ASP A 312 -0.39 8.17 8.78
C ASP A 312 -1.81 7.62 8.67
N ASP A 313 -2.11 6.46 9.28
CA ASP A 313 -3.44 5.85 9.35
C ASP A 313 -4.14 5.72 7.98
N VAL A 314 -3.35 5.69 6.88
CA VAL A 314 -3.83 5.54 5.49
C VAL A 314 -3.03 4.50 4.73
N HIS A 315 -1.70 4.61 4.73
CA HIS A 315 -0.85 3.74 3.94
C HIS A 315 -0.58 2.43 4.68
N LEU A 316 -0.68 1.34 3.93
CA LEU A 316 -0.41 0.00 4.42
C LEU A 316 1.10 -0.20 4.56
N ASN A 317 1.53 -0.82 5.65
CA ASN A 317 2.90 -1.33 5.74
C ASN A 317 3.00 -2.69 5.01
N ASN A 318 4.16 -3.36 5.09
CA ASN A 318 4.36 -4.70 4.52
C ASN A 318 3.24 -5.68 4.93
N SER A 319 2.93 -5.76 6.22
CA SER A 319 1.86 -6.62 6.76
C SER A 319 0.47 -6.22 6.26
N GLY A 320 0.21 -4.91 6.10
CA GLY A 320 -1.05 -4.41 5.55
C GLY A 320 -1.27 -4.82 4.09
N HIS A 321 -0.24 -4.70 3.26
CA HIS A 321 -0.31 -5.16 1.88
C HIS A 321 -0.42 -6.69 1.78
N VAL A 322 0.25 -7.45 2.65
CA VAL A 322 0.07 -8.91 2.75
C VAL A 322 -1.38 -9.24 3.13
N LYS A 323 -1.99 -8.52 4.08
CA LYS A 323 -3.38 -8.76 4.47
C LYS A 323 -4.37 -8.41 3.35
N PHE A 324 -4.16 -7.31 2.63
CA PHE A 324 -4.99 -7.00 1.44
C PHE A 324 -4.84 -8.05 0.34
N ALA A 325 -3.61 -8.54 0.08
CA ALA A 325 -3.37 -9.63 -0.86
C ALA A 325 -4.12 -10.91 -0.42
N ASN A 326 -4.09 -11.25 0.87
CA ASN A 326 -4.80 -12.40 1.42
C ASN A 326 -6.31 -12.35 1.15
N GLU A 327 -6.93 -11.18 1.31
CA GLU A 327 -8.38 -11.01 1.07
C GLU A 327 -8.75 -11.17 -0.39
N VAL A 328 -7.88 -10.72 -1.31
CA VAL A 328 -8.02 -11.02 -2.74
C VAL A 328 -7.90 -12.53 -2.99
N LEU A 329 -6.95 -13.23 -2.37
CA LEU A 329 -6.79 -14.68 -2.53
C LEU A 329 -7.98 -15.47 -1.97
N LYS A 330 -8.53 -15.08 -0.82
CA LYS A 330 -9.77 -15.66 -0.27
C LYS A 330 -10.96 -15.44 -1.20
N PHE A 331 -11.08 -14.24 -1.77
CA PHE A 331 -12.10 -13.96 -2.77
C PHE A 331 -11.96 -14.88 -3.99
N LEU A 332 -10.74 -15.04 -4.51
CA LEU A 332 -10.45 -15.90 -5.67
C LEU A 332 -10.67 -17.39 -5.38
N SER A 333 -10.38 -17.86 -4.16
CA SER A 333 -10.55 -19.27 -3.79
C SER A 333 -12.02 -19.66 -3.59
N ARG A 334 -12.86 -18.73 -3.12
CA ARG A 334 -14.31 -18.94 -2.93
C ARG A 334 -15.11 -18.78 -4.22
N SER A 335 -14.70 -17.86 -5.07
CA SER A 335 -15.39 -17.58 -6.32
C SER A 335 -15.11 -18.72 -7.30
N GLN A 336 -16.15 -19.42 -7.80
CA GLN A 336 -16.02 -20.45 -8.84
C GLN A 336 -15.66 -19.84 -10.22
N ILE A 337 -14.54 -19.10 -10.32
CA ILE A 337 -14.16 -18.32 -11.50
C ILE A 337 -13.85 -19.20 -12.73
N GLY A 338 -13.83 -20.54 -12.56
CA GLY A 338 -13.62 -21.54 -13.62
C GLY A 338 -14.88 -22.16 -14.25
N LYS A 339 -16.09 -22.02 -13.68
CA LYS A 339 -17.29 -22.61 -14.31
C LYS A 339 -17.90 -21.62 -15.31
N ARG A 340 -17.79 -21.91 -16.62
CA ARG A 340 -18.78 -21.41 -17.60
C ARG A 340 -20.14 -21.85 -17.06
N ARG A 341 -21.03 -20.90 -16.74
CA ARG A 341 -22.41 -21.20 -16.38
C ARG A 341 -23.06 -21.93 -17.55
N ASN A 342 -23.23 -23.24 -17.44
CA ASN A 342 -24.28 -23.97 -18.12
C ASN A 342 -25.43 -24.14 -17.13
N LYS A 343 -26.60 -23.63 -17.56
CA LYS A 343 -27.98 -23.91 -17.15
C LYS A 343 -28.43 -23.63 -15.70
N ASN A 344 -29.46 -22.78 -15.63
CA ASN A 344 -30.67 -22.84 -14.80
C ASN A 344 -30.60 -23.62 -13.48
N ILE A 345 -30.74 -22.91 -12.37
CA ILE A 345 -31.67 -23.32 -11.31
C ILE A 345 -32.39 -22.06 -10.83
N LEU A 346 -33.67 -21.99 -11.22
CA LEU A 346 -34.74 -21.28 -10.54
C LEU A 346 -35.13 -22.12 -9.32
N THR A 347 -35.12 -21.52 -8.15
CA THR A 347 -35.98 -21.88 -7.00
C THR A 347 -36.34 -20.51 -6.41
N LYS A 348 -37.51 -19.89 -6.69
CA LYS A 348 -38.85 -20.29 -6.24
C LYS A 348 -38.73 -21.09 -4.94
N ASP A 349 -38.93 -20.41 -3.82
CA ASP A 349 -39.90 -20.87 -2.85
C ASP A 349 -40.71 -19.68 -2.33
N ARG A 350 -42.02 -19.85 -2.51
CA ARG A 350 -43.08 -19.15 -1.79
C ARG A 350 -43.38 -20.02 -0.58
N SER A 351 -43.47 -19.40 0.59
CA SER A 351 -44.54 -19.63 1.56
C SER A 351 -44.72 -18.32 2.31
#